data_AF-A0A381W526-F1
#
_entry.id   AF-A0A381W526-F1
#
_cell.length_a   1.000
_cell.length_b   1.000
_cell.length_c   1.000
_cell.angle_alpha   90.00
_cell.angle_beta   90.00
_cell.angle_gamma   90.00
#
_symmetry.space_group_name_H-M   'P 1'
#
loop_
_entity.id
_entity.type
_entity.pdbx_description
1 polymer ?
#
loop_
_entity_poly.entity_id
_entity_poly.type
_entity_poly.pdbx_seq_one_letter_code
_entity_poly.pdbx_strand_id
1 'polypeptide(L)'
;MRKTAQLRAALVMNIPKQLEFPVTHSLDLHTPVKSASSVNAGQRVRYLGNVAGGPALGTLGVVQKIFARKAVVDMGKVGTWNVPYYYLAHVRVAA
;
A
#
# COMPACT_ATOMS: atom_id res chain seq x y z
N MET A 1 -7.96 -53.88 -48.61
CA MET A 1 -7.30 -52.67 -49.15
C MET A 1 -7.61 -51.50 -48.24
N ARG A 2 -6.59 -50.68 -47.93
CA ARG A 2 -6.59 -49.57 -46.94
C ARG A 2 -7.11 -48.25 -47.53
N LYS A 3 -7.45 -47.31 -46.63
CA LYS A 3 -7.43 -45.81 -46.71
C LYS A 3 -8.83 -45.18 -46.57
N THR A 4 -9.11 -44.18 -45.74
CA THR A 4 -8.34 -43.42 -44.72
C THR A 4 -9.37 -42.61 -43.95
N ALA A 5 -9.45 -42.76 -42.62
CA ALA A 5 -10.15 -41.80 -41.77
C ALA A 5 -9.13 -40.75 -41.32
N GLN A 6 -9.26 -39.51 -41.78
CA GLN A 6 -8.44 -38.40 -41.30
C GLN A 6 -8.94 -37.98 -39.92
N LEU A 7 -8.22 -38.41 -38.88
CA LEU A 7 -8.41 -37.93 -37.52
C LEU A 7 -7.86 -36.50 -37.43
N ARG A 8 -8.74 -35.49 -37.37
CA ARG A 8 -8.33 -34.11 -37.07
C ARG A 8 -7.98 -34.04 -35.59
N ALA A 9 -6.68 -34.07 -35.30
CA ALA A 9 -6.17 -33.75 -33.98
C ALA A 9 -6.49 -32.27 -33.69
N ALA A 10 -7.46 -32.04 -32.80
CA ALA A 10 -7.69 -30.71 -32.26
C ALA A 10 -6.48 -30.33 -31.40
N LEU A 11 -5.77 -29.29 -31.83
CA LEU A 11 -4.68 -28.69 -31.07
C LEU A 11 -5.29 -28.11 -29.78
N VAL A 12 -5.22 -28.87 -28.67
CA VAL A 12 -5.58 -28.37 -27.35
C VAL A 12 -4.51 -27.36 -26.96
N MET A 13 -4.82 -26.09 -27.18
CA MET A 13 -4.00 -24.97 -26.74
C MET A 13 -3.95 -24.99 -25.21
N ASN A 14 -2.81 -25.41 -24.65
CA ASN A 14 -2.53 -25.31 -23.22
C ASN A 14 -2.27 -23.84 -22.88
N ILE A 15 -3.33 -23.05 -22.74
CA ILE A 15 -3.26 -21.66 -22.29
C ILE A 15 -2.76 -21.70 -20.84
N PRO A 16 -1.57 -21.15 -20.54
CA PRO A 16 -1.07 -21.12 -19.17
C PRO A 16 -2.08 -20.34 -18.33
N LYS A 17 -2.53 -20.96 -17.23
CA LYS A 17 -3.45 -20.33 -16.28
C LYS A 17 -2.78 -19.07 -15.74
N GLN A 18 -3.24 -17.92 -16.21
CA GLN A 18 -2.80 -16.63 -15.68
C GLN A 18 -3.12 -16.58 -14.20
N LEU A 19 -2.12 -16.24 -13.38
CA LEU A 19 -2.36 -15.97 -11.96
C LEU A 19 -3.27 -14.76 -11.88
N GLU A 20 -4.44 -14.92 -11.29
CA GLU A 20 -5.28 -13.78 -10.97
C GLU A 20 -4.59 -13.01 -9.86
N PHE A 21 -4.53 -11.69 -10.01
CA PHE A 21 -4.11 -10.79 -8.95
C PHE A 21 -5.40 -10.31 -8.27
N PRO A 22 -5.89 -10.99 -7.22
CA PRO A 22 -7.01 -10.47 -6.47
C PRO A 22 -6.53 -9.16 -5.85
N VAL A 23 -6.92 -8.04 -6.44
CA VAL A 23 -6.76 -6.72 -5.83
C VAL A 23 -7.76 -6.70 -4.66
N THR A 24 -7.38 -7.30 -3.53
CA THR A 24 -8.09 -7.21 -2.25
C THR A 24 -7.77 -5.91 -1.52
N HIS A 25 -6.99 -5.02 -2.14
CA HIS A 25 -6.77 -3.68 -1.62
C HIS A 25 -8.05 -2.88 -1.80
N SER A 26 -8.72 -2.60 -0.69
CA SER A 26 -9.71 -1.54 -0.62
C SER A 26 -9.13 -0.29 -1.28
N LEU A 27 -9.90 0.35 -2.15
CA LEU A 27 -9.66 1.74 -2.60
C LEU A 27 -9.88 2.69 -1.41
N ASP A 28 -9.26 2.41 -0.26
CA ASP A 28 -9.29 3.28 0.88
C ASP A 28 -8.59 4.56 0.48
N LEU A 29 -9.39 5.53 0.05
CA LEU A 29 -8.95 6.85 -0.31
C LEU A 29 -8.40 7.50 0.96
N HIS A 30 -7.09 7.37 1.11
CA HIS A 30 -6.32 8.01 2.15
C HIS A 30 -6.24 9.50 1.85
N THR A 31 -6.65 10.33 2.80
CA THR A 31 -6.46 11.78 2.70
C THR A 31 -5.01 12.09 3.07
N PRO A 32 -4.18 12.62 2.15
CA PRO A 32 -2.77 12.87 2.44
C PRO A 32 -2.61 14.05 3.39
N VAL A 33 -1.57 13.99 4.22
CA VAL A 33 -1.11 15.13 5.01
C VAL A 33 -0.29 16.03 4.07
N LYS A 34 -0.70 17.30 3.93
CA LYS A 34 -0.11 18.22 2.94
C LYS A 34 1.04 19.04 3.50
N SER A 35 0.96 19.39 4.78
CA SER A 35 1.84 20.36 5.43
C SER A 35 1.79 20.26 6.96
N ALA A 36 2.66 21.01 7.63
CA ALA A 36 2.66 21.13 9.09
C ALA A 36 1.33 21.60 9.68
N SER A 37 0.60 22.46 8.96
CA SER A 37 -0.73 22.94 9.39
C SER A 37 -1.85 21.90 9.26
N SER A 38 -1.61 20.79 8.57
CA SER A 38 -2.60 19.73 8.37
C SER A 38 -2.50 18.61 9.40
N VAL A 39 -1.69 18.77 10.45
CA VAL A 39 -1.45 17.73 11.45
C VAL A 39 -1.13 18.35 12.80
N ASN A 40 -1.54 17.69 13.87
CA ASN A 40 -1.26 18.11 15.25
C ASN A 40 -0.36 17.09 15.97
N ALA A 41 0.37 17.54 16.98
CA ALA A 41 1.03 16.64 17.92
C ALA A 41 -0.03 15.81 18.67
N GLY A 42 0.27 14.55 18.95
CA GLY A 42 -0.66 13.56 19.50
C GLY A 42 -1.62 12.95 18.48
N GLN A 43 -1.66 13.44 17.24
CA GLN A 43 -2.59 12.92 16.23
C GLN A 43 -2.15 11.55 15.70
N ARG A 44 -3.12 10.63 15.58
CA ARG A 44 -2.91 9.36 14.87
C ARG A 44 -2.87 9.60 13.35
N VAL A 45 -1.83 9.06 12.72
CA VAL A 45 -1.59 9.11 11.28
C VAL A 45 -1.27 7.73 10.74
N ARG A 46 -1.48 7.54 9.44
CA ARG A 46 -1.04 6.35 8.72
C ARG A 46 0.18 6.68 7.87
N TYR A 47 1.22 5.90 8.02
CA TYR A 47 2.37 5.89 7.12
C TYR A 47 2.04 5.03 5.89
N LEU A 48 2.19 5.60 4.70
CA LEU A 48 1.86 5.02 3.39
C LEU A 48 3.10 4.49 2.65
N GLY A 49 3.99 3.83 3.39
CA GLY A 49 5.41 3.74 3.05
C GLY A 49 5.81 3.29 1.63
N ASN A 50 6.89 3.93 1.17
CA ASN A 50 8.04 3.31 0.49
C ASN A 50 9.23 4.28 0.64
N VAL A 51 9.81 4.37 1.84
CA VAL A 51 10.99 5.21 2.15
C VAL A 51 12.19 4.31 2.43
N ALA A 52 13.32 4.62 1.79
CA ALA A 52 14.58 3.94 2.05
C ALA A 52 14.96 4.03 3.53
N GLY A 53 15.14 2.87 4.16
CA GLY A 53 15.47 2.75 5.57
C GLY A 53 14.29 2.91 6.54
N GLY A 54 13.07 3.18 6.06
CA GLY A 54 11.86 3.22 6.89
C GLY A 54 11.16 1.86 7.06
N PRO A 55 9.98 1.84 7.70
CA PRO A 55 9.14 0.64 7.81
C PRO A 55 8.84 0.02 6.45
N ALA A 56 8.95 -1.31 6.35
CA ALA A 56 8.72 -2.05 5.09
C ALA A 56 7.25 -2.06 4.64
N LEU A 57 6.31 -1.85 5.56
CA LEU A 57 4.87 -1.86 5.29
C LEU A 57 4.19 -0.61 5.88
N GLY A 58 3.04 -0.25 5.30
CA GLY A 58 2.20 0.82 5.84
C GLY A 58 1.82 0.56 7.30
N THR A 59 2.07 1.53 8.17
CA THR A 59 1.97 1.37 9.63
C THR A 59 1.23 2.56 10.24
N LEU A 60 0.51 2.34 11.34
CA LEU A 60 -0.11 3.43 12.11
C LEU A 60 0.90 4.02 13.10
N GLY A 61 0.85 5.32 13.31
CA GLY A 61 1.68 5.98 14.30
C GLY A 61 1.03 7.22 14.90
N VAL A 62 1.70 7.78 15.90
CA VAL A 62 1.29 9.00 16.60
C VAL A 62 2.33 10.07 16.36
N VAL A 63 1.87 11.27 15.98
CA VAL A 63 2.75 12.41 15.73
C VAL A 63 3.27 12.94 17.05
N GLN A 64 4.59 12.91 17.24
CA GLN A 64 5.24 13.41 18.45
C GLN A 64 5.69 14.87 18.29
N LYS A 65 6.23 15.21 17.11
CA LYS A 65 6.75 16.56 16.83
C LYS A 65 6.53 16.95 15.38
N ILE A 66 6.29 18.24 15.14
CA ILE A 66 6.01 18.81 13.83
C ILE A 66 7.18 19.71 13.43
N PHE A 67 7.68 19.54 12.21
CA PHE A 67 8.67 20.42 11.57
C PHE A 67 8.11 20.96 10.26
N ALA A 68 8.73 21.97 9.66
CA ALA A 68 8.19 22.61 8.45
C ALA A 68 7.84 21.65 7.29
N ARG A 69 8.59 20.55 7.12
CA ARG A 69 8.47 19.62 5.97
C ARG A 69 8.24 18.15 6.34
N LYS A 70 8.18 17.83 7.63
CA LYS A 70 8.12 16.45 8.15
C LYS A 70 7.59 16.42 9.57
N ALA A 71 7.16 15.25 10.00
CA ALA A 71 6.80 14.98 11.39
C ALA A 71 7.68 13.88 11.97
N VAL A 72 7.92 13.96 13.28
CA VAL A 72 8.38 12.82 14.06
C VAL A 72 7.16 12.00 14.41
N VAL A 73 7.14 10.74 13.99
CA VAL A 73 6.02 9.82 14.22
C VAL A 73 6.54 8.61 14.97
N ASP A 74 5.93 8.36 16.12
CA ASP A 74 6.14 7.12 16.86
C ASP A 74 5.22 6.04 16.28
N MET A 75 5.83 4.98 15.75
CA MET A 75 5.14 3.82 15.14
C MET A 75 5.18 2.59 16.06
N GLY A 76 5.39 2.79 17.37
CA GLY A 76 5.41 1.72 18.36
C GLY A 76 6.65 0.83 18.19
N LYS A 77 6.44 -0.48 18.00
CA LYS A 77 7.54 -1.46 17.89
C LYS A 77 8.49 -1.20 16.72
N VAL A 78 8.03 -0.51 15.68
CA VAL A 78 8.85 -0.14 14.52
C VAL A 78 9.77 1.04 14.84
N GLY A 79 9.55 1.73 15.97
CA GLY A 79 10.34 2.84 16.44
C GLY A 79 9.78 4.20 16.02
N THR A 80 10.56 5.23 16.33
CA THR A 80 10.23 6.63 16.06
C THR A 80 10.96 7.12 14.80
N TRP A 81 10.21 7.69 13.87
CA TRP A 81 10.69 8.03 12.53
C TRP A 81 10.47 9.49 12.16
N ASN A 82 11.41 10.05 11.40
CA ASN A 82 11.25 11.34 10.75
C ASN A 82 10.60 11.13 9.38
N VAL A 83 9.31 11.44 9.26
CA VAL A 83 8.51 11.11 8.08
C VAL A 83 8.09 12.38 7.34
N PRO A 84 8.48 12.54 6.06
CA PRO A 84 7.94 13.59 5.19
C PRO A 84 6.43 13.48 5.02
N TYR A 85 5.73 14.62 4.92
CA TYR A 85 4.27 14.64 4.91
C TYR A 85 3.61 13.85 3.78
N TYR A 86 4.24 13.79 2.62
CA TYR A 86 3.72 13.05 1.46
C TYR A 86 3.70 11.52 1.66
N TYR A 87 4.32 11.00 2.73
CA TYR A 87 4.19 9.60 3.16
C TYR A 87 3.17 9.41 4.29
N LEU A 88 2.48 10.46 4.72
CA LEU A 88 1.51 10.41 5.79
C LEU A 88 0.09 10.65 5.26
N ALA A 89 -0.86 9.96 5.87
CA ALA A 89 -2.27 10.15 5.65
C ALA A 89 -3.05 10.22 6.96
N HIS A 90 -4.17 10.92 6.89
CA HIS A 90 -5.15 10.95 7.96
C HIS A 90 -5.80 9.58 8.14
N VAL A 91 -5.93 9.16 9.40
CA VAL A 91 -6.76 8.00 9.74
C VAL A 91 -8.20 8.48 9.75
N ARG A 92 -9.07 7.89 8.91
CA ARG A 92 -10.52 8.13 9.02
C ARG A 92 -11.00 7.61 10.37
N VAL A 93 -11.69 8.46 11.13
CA VAL A 93 -12.53 8.01 12.22
C VAL A 93 -13.81 7.48 11.55
N ALA A 94 -14.15 6.21 11.76
CA ALA A 94 -15.46 5.72 11.36
C ALA A 94 -16.50 6.53 12.15
N ALA A 95 -17.35 7.26 11.43
CA ALA A 95 -18.48 7.98 12.00
C ALA A 95 -19.58 7.01 12.40
#